data_AF-A0A3G8X2H9-F1
#
_entry.id   AF-A0A3G8X2H9-F1
#
_cell.length_a   1.000
_cell.length_b   1.000
_cell.length_c   1.000
_cell.angle_alpha   90.00
_cell.angle_beta   90.00
_cell.angle_gamma   90.00
#
_symmetry.space_group_name_H-M   'P 1'
#
loop_
_entity.id
_entity.type
_entity.pdbx_description
1 polymer ?
#
loop_
_entity_poly.entity_id
_entity_poly.type
_entity_poly.pdbx_seq_one_letter_code
_entity_poly.pdbx_strand_id
1 'polypeptide(L)'
;MPQKFLFLTVFLIYYTVQSFASQILLIGSDSREQGKRGNADVIMVITVKENEIKLTSILRDTYVYIKGYGNGKLNATYRLGGKDLLLSTINANFKTNLSQTIITDFRNTADVIDKFGGVNLHIDKGIHQYVNRYIDEQASLKGISLLPLTRTGNIKMTGDQALAYARVRVAGTMYNDQSRVERQKDVIKAVLNFAMQHKTQAARYFYDLWSLIDTDISISVFWDICKTFLNKPKIPKSQIFPNYQAYTNERIPNVGLVLKLKDFRKASVELNSMIN
;
A
#
# COMPACT_ATOMS: atom_id res chain seq x y z
N MET A 1 -37.21 -8.04 -33.13
CA MET A 1 -36.92 -8.30 -31.70
C MET A 1 -35.44 -8.57 -31.36
N PRO A 2 -34.60 -9.26 -32.17
CA PRO A 2 -33.22 -9.60 -31.76
C PRO A 2 -32.23 -8.43 -31.67
N GLN A 3 -32.38 -7.36 -32.47
CA GLN A 3 -31.48 -6.20 -32.43
C GLN A 3 -31.60 -5.35 -31.15
N LYS A 4 -32.79 -5.26 -30.55
CA LYS A 4 -33.00 -4.53 -29.28
C LYS A 4 -32.38 -5.28 -28.09
N PHE A 5 -32.34 -6.61 -28.14
CA PHE A 5 -31.71 -7.44 -27.11
C PHE A 5 -30.19 -7.32 -27.18
N LEU A 6 -29.60 -7.42 -28.39
CA LEU A 6 -28.16 -7.23 -28.59
C LEU A 6 -27.68 -5.84 -28.16
N PHE A 7 -28.45 -4.79 -28.45
CA PHE A 7 -28.14 -3.43 -28.00
C PHE A 7 -28.21 -3.31 -26.48
N LEU A 8 -29.21 -3.90 -25.82
CA LEU A 8 -29.32 -3.92 -24.36
C LEU A 8 -28.17 -4.70 -23.71
N THR A 9 -27.75 -5.83 -24.29
CA THR A 9 -26.61 -6.62 -23.79
C THR A 9 -25.29 -5.89 -23.99
N VAL A 10 -25.05 -5.27 -25.15
CA VAL A 10 -23.87 -4.42 -25.39
C VAL A 10 -23.90 -3.18 -24.50
N PHE A 11 -25.06 -2.58 -24.27
CA PHE A 11 -25.23 -1.44 -23.37
C PHE A 11 -25.01 -1.84 -21.91
N LEU A 12 -25.53 -2.99 -21.45
CA LEU A 12 -25.28 -3.53 -20.12
C LEU A 12 -23.81 -3.95 -19.94
N ILE A 13 -23.17 -4.55 -20.95
CA ILE A 13 -21.74 -4.85 -20.94
C ILE A 13 -20.95 -3.54 -20.91
N TYR A 14 -21.31 -2.54 -21.73
CA TYR A 14 -20.68 -1.22 -21.71
C TYR A 14 -20.86 -0.50 -20.36
N TYR A 15 -22.04 -0.62 -19.73
CA TYR A 15 -22.35 -0.02 -18.42
C TYR A 15 -21.70 -0.78 -17.26
N THR A 16 -21.61 -2.11 -17.32
CA THR A 16 -20.86 -2.94 -16.34
C THR A 16 -19.36 -2.74 -16.47
N VAL A 17 -18.85 -2.48 -17.68
CA VAL A 17 -17.46 -2.08 -17.94
C VAL A 17 -17.20 -0.63 -17.53
N GLN A 18 -18.17 0.29 -17.67
CA GLN A 18 -18.08 1.68 -17.16
C GLN A 18 -18.27 1.80 -15.64
N SER A 19 -19.03 0.91 -15.00
CA SER A 19 -19.34 0.95 -13.56
C SER A 19 -18.35 0.18 -12.69
N PHE A 20 -17.18 -0.19 -13.23
CA PHE A 20 -16.13 -0.83 -12.46
C PHE A 20 -15.40 0.20 -11.58
N ALA A 21 -16.07 0.67 -10.52
CA ALA A 21 -15.43 1.31 -9.38
C ALA A 21 -14.93 0.20 -8.46
N SER A 22 -13.69 -0.25 -8.65
CA SER A 22 -13.06 -1.22 -7.75
C SER A 22 -12.30 -0.48 -6.65
N GLN A 23 -12.66 -0.76 -5.40
CA GLN A 23 -11.93 -0.30 -4.22
C GLN A 23 -11.28 -1.50 -3.56
N ILE A 24 -9.95 -1.57 -3.65
CA ILE A 24 -9.18 -2.71 -3.17
C ILE A 24 -8.26 -2.25 -2.06
N LEU A 25 -8.33 -2.92 -0.91
CA LEU A 25 -7.43 -2.69 0.21
C LEU A 25 -6.12 -3.44 -0.02
N LEU A 26 -5.06 -2.71 -0.35
CA LEU A 26 -3.69 -3.19 -0.35
C LEU A 26 -3.13 -3.18 1.08
N ILE A 27 -2.69 -4.35 1.52
CA ILE A 27 -2.09 -4.58 2.84
C ILE A 27 -0.65 -5.05 2.63
N GLY A 28 0.30 -4.23 3.08
CA GLY A 28 1.72 -4.62 3.17
C GLY A 28 2.04 -5.02 4.59
N SER A 29 2.46 -6.27 4.81
CA SER A 29 2.79 -6.76 6.16
C SER A 29 4.28 -7.01 6.36
N ASP A 30 4.79 -6.70 7.55
CA ASP A 30 6.13 -7.12 8.01
C ASP A 30 6.01 -8.44 8.78
N SER A 31 5.56 -9.50 8.11
CA SER A 31 5.61 -10.86 8.68
C SER A 31 7.04 -11.38 8.54
N ARG A 32 7.74 -11.51 9.67
CA ARG A 32 9.14 -11.98 9.71
C ARG A 32 9.24 -13.50 9.77
N GLU A 33 8.15 -14.19 10.15
CA GLU A 33 8.07 -15.65 10.27
C GLU A 33 6.94 -16.21 9.40
N GLN A 34 7.20 -17.34 8.72
CA GLN A 34 6.14 -18.10 8.04
C GLN A 34 5.07 -18.49 9.05
N GLY A 35 3.81 -18.16 8.76
CA GLY A 35 2.66 -18.53 9.60
C GLY A 35 2.33 -17.57 10.76
N LYS A 36 3.15 -16.55 11.06
CA LYS A 36 2.79 -15.49 12.02
C LYS A 36 2.44 -14.18 11.32
N ARG A 37 1.31 -13.59 11.69
CA ARG A 37 0.87 -12.30 11.16
C ARG A 37 1.66 -11.17 11.83
N GLY A 38 2.39 -10.39 11.04
CA GLY A 38 2.95 -9.11 11.47
C GLY A 38 1.87 -8.03 11.60
N ASN A 39 2.27 -6.79 11.91
CA ASN A 39 1.36 -5.65 11.75
C ASN A 39 1.25 -5.26 10.27
N ALA A 40 0.13 -4.62 9.90
CA ALA A 40 -0.02 -4.02 8.58
C ALA A 40 0.71 -2.68 8.51
N ASP A 41 1.84 -2.65 7.82
CA ASP A 41 2.75 -1.52 7.74
C ASP A 41 2.51 -0.64 6.51
N VAL A 42 1.82 -1.18 5.51
CA VAL A 42 1.15 -0.44 4.45
C VAL A 42 -0.34 -0.77 4.53
N ILE A 43 -1.17 0.26 4.60
CA ILE A 43 -2.62 0.15 4.51
C ILE A 43 -3.04 1.17 3.46
N MET A 44 -3.43 0.72 2.28
CA MET A 44 -3.72 1.60 1.16
C MET A 44 -4.98 1.14 0.42
N VAL A 45 -5.87 2.08 0.11
CA VAL A 45 -7.00 1.81 -0.79
C VAL A 45 -6.61 2.21 -2.20
N ILE A 46 -6.67 1.25 -3.12
CA ILE A 46 -6.55 1.45 -4.56
C ILE A 46 -7.97 1.60 -5.08
N THR A 47 -8.31 2.80 -5.54
CA THR A 47 -9.57 3.05 -6.23
C THR A 47 -9.30 3.10 -7.72
N VAL A 48 -9.91 2.20 -8.48
CA VAL A 48 -9.95 2.21 -9.94
C VAL A 48 -11.36 2.59 -10.35
N LYS A 49 -11.53 3.71 -11.05
CA LYS A 49 -12.83 4.17 -11.55
C LYS A 49 -12.67 4.69 -12.97
N GLU A 50 -13.32 4.03 -13.92
CA GLU A 50 -13.16 4.29 -15.35
C GLU A 50 -11.67 4.33 -15.76
N ASN A 51 -11.16 5.53 -16.06
CA ASN A 51 -9.79 5.77 -16.46
C ASN A 51 -8.95 6.46 -15.37
N GLU A 52 -9.43 6.55 -14.15
CA GLU A 52 -8.69 7.12 -13.03
C GLU A 52 -8.30 6.05 -12.02
N ILE A 53 -7.08 6.18 -11.50
CA ILE A 53 -6.60 5.41 -10.37
C ILE A 53 -6.23 6.39 -9.28
N LYS A 54 -6.69 6.14 -8.06
CA LYS A 54 -6.33 6.90 -6.86
C LYS A 54 -5.74 5.95 -5.82
N LEU A 55 -4.67 6.39 -5.17
CA LEU A 55 -4.01 5.67 -4.08
C LEU A 55 -4.21 6.43 -2.77
N THR A 56 -4.97 5.87 -1.84
CA THR A 56 -5.26 6.48 -0.54
C THR A 56 -4.57 5.70 0.56
N SER A 57 -3.44 6.21 1.06
CA SER A 57 -2.72 5.59 2.18
C SER A 57 -3.39 5.94 3.50
N ILE A 58 -3.72 4.95 4.31
CA ILE A 58 -4.26 5.12 5.66
C ILE A 58 -3.11 4.95 6.66
N LEU A 59 -2.87 5.98 7.49
CA LEU A 59 -1.79 5.95 8.49
C LEU A 59 -2.04 4.82 9.50
N ARG A 60 -1.04 3.97 9.65
CA ARG A 60 -1.14 2.69 10.35
C ARG A 60 -1.39 2.84 11.86
N ASP A 61 -0.94 3.95 12.44
CA ASP A 61 -1.03 4.25 13.87
C ASP A 61 -2.33 5.01 14.22
N THR A 62 -3.29 5.13 13.29
CA THR A 62 -4.63 5.69 13.54
C THR A 62 -5.32 4.93 14.68
N TYR A 63 -5.77 5.65 15.70
CA TYR A 63 -6.43 5.08 16.86
C TYR A 63 -7.90 4.79 16.53
N VAL A 64 -8.30 3.52 16.57
CA VAL A 64 -9.61 3.05 16.13
C VAL A 64 -10.18 2.03 17.11
N TYR A 65 -11.50 1.84 17.07
CA TYR A 65 -12.15 0.76 17.79
C TYR A 65 -12.02 -0.56 17.02
N ILE A 66 -11.51 -1.60 17.68
CA ILE A 66 -11.30 -2.94 17.13
C ILE A 66 -12.29 -3.89 17.80
N LYS A 67 -13.22 -4.44 17.02
CA LYS A 67 -14.27 -5.34 17.54
C LYS A 67 -13.64 -6.54 18.26
N GLY A 68 -14.01 -6.74 19.53
CA GLY A 68 -13.48 -7.81 20.38
C GLY A 68 -12.15 -7.53 21.09
N TYR A 69 -11.48 -6.40 20.78
CA TYR A 69 -10.16 -6.06 21.34
C TYR A 69 -10.10 -4.66 21.97
N GLY A 70 -11.17 -3.86 21.85
CA GLY A 70 -11.19 -2.48 22.34
C GLY A 70 -10.45 -1.53 21.39
N ASN A 71 -9.99 -0.39 21.91
CA ASN A 71 -9.33 0.60 21.07
C ASN A 71 -7.84 0.28 20.90
N GLY A 72 -7.32 0.48 19.69
CA GLY A 72 -5.92 0.21 19.37
C GLY A 72 -5.46 0.90 18.10
N LYS A 73 -4.21 0.64 17.71
CA LYS A 73 -3.68 1.09 16.42
C LYS A 73 -4.28 0.27 15.29
N LEU A 74 -4.64 0.93 14.19
CA LEU A 74 -5.21 0.27 13.02
C LEU A 74 -4.32 -0.87 12.51
N ASN A 75 -3.00 -0.72 12.47
CA ASN A 75 -2.09 -1.76 12.00
C ASN A 75 -2.10 -3.06 12.81
N ALA A 76 -2.40 -2.97 14.10
CA ALA A 76 -2.42 -4.11 14.99
C ALA A 76 -3.62 -5.03 14.70
N THR A 77 -4.68 -4.51 14.07
CA THR A 77 -5.86 -5.30 13.67
C THR A 77 -5.47 -6.49 12.79
N TYR A 78 -4.53 -6.29 11.85
CA TYR A 78 -4.05 -7.33 10.95
C TYR A 78 -3.33 -8.45 11.70
N ARG A 79 -2.52 -8.10 12.72
CA ARG A 79 -1.89 -9.09 13.59
C ARG A 79 -2.92 -9.87 14.41
N LEU A 80 -3.97 -9.19 14.89
CA LEU A 80 -4.99 -9.78 15.77
C LEU A 80 -5.94 -10.71 15.02
N GLY A 81 -6.40 -10.33 13.82
CA GLY A 81 -7.46 -11.06 13.12
C GLY A 81 -7.30 -11.12 11.60
N GLY A 82 -6.10 -10.82 11.08
CA GLY A 82 -5.83 -10.87 9.65
C GLY A 82 -6.60 -9.83 8.84
N LYS A 83 -6.75 -10.13 7.54
CA LYS A 83 -7.39 -9.24 6.57
C LYS A 83 -8.84 -8.91 6.92
N ASP A 84 -9.60 -9.89 7.40
CA ASP A 84 -11.02 -9.73 7.71
C ASP A 84 -11.25 -8.75 8.86
N LEU A 85 -10.44 -8.85 9.93
CA LEU A 85 -10.54 -7.92 11.05
C LEU A 85 -10.08 -6.51 10.67
N LEU A 86 -9.01 -6.38 9.88
CA LEU A 86 -8.56 -5.07 9.40
C LEU A 86 -9.63 -4.41 8.50
N LEU A 87 -10.14 -5.15 7.52
CA LEU A 87 -11.17 -4.68 6.58
C LEU A 87 -12.44 -4.25 7.33
N SER A 88 -12.95 -5.10 8.22
CA SER A 88 -14.14 -4.80 9.03
C SER A 88 -13.90 -3.64 10.00
N THR A 89 -12.69 -3.48 10.53
CA THR A 89 -12.33 -2.32 11.38
C THR A 89 -12.39 -1.02 10.59
N ILE A 90 -11.83 -0.98 9.37
CA ILE A 90 -11.90 0.21 8.51
C ILE A 90 -13.36 0.54 8.18
N ASN A 91 -14.13 -0.45 7.71
CA ASN A 91 -15.55 -0.27 7.37
C ASN A 91 -16.39 0.21 8.56
N ALA A 92 -16.21 -0.37 9.75
CA ALA A 92 -16.99 -0.01 10.92
C ALA A 92 -16.70 1.41 11.43
N ASN A 93 -15.41 1.78 11.50
CA ASN A 93 -14.97 3.08 12.03
C ASN A 93 -15.24 4.22 11.05
N PHE A 94 -15.06 3.99 9.75
CA PHE A 94 -15.14 5.05 8.74
C PHE A 94 -16.35 4.94 7.83
N LYS A 95 -17.25 3.98 8.03
CA LYS A 95 -18.46 3.79 7.22
C LYS A 95 -18.16 3.57 5.73
N THR A 96 -17.04 2.92 5.43
CA THR A 96 -16.67 2.49 4.08
C THR A 96 -17.30 1.13 3.75
N ASN A 97 -17.24 0.71 2.48
CA ASN A 97 -17.77 -0.57 2.02
C ASN A 97 -16.71 -1.40 1.26
N LEU A 98 -15.49 -1.43 1.79
CA LEU A 98 -14.38 -2.18 1.20
C LEU A 98 -14.65 -3.68 1.34
N SER A 99 -14.48 -4.45 0.27
CA SER A 99 -14.74 -5.90 0.24
C SER A 99 -13.59 -6.74 -0.33
N GLN A 100 -12.66 -6.11 -1.04
CA GLN A 100 -11.56 -6.79 -1.73
C GLN A 100 -10.22 -6.43 -1.12
N THR A 101 -9.33 -7.41 -1.02
CA THR A 101 -7.99 -7.22 -0.47
C THR A 101 -6.91 -7.77 -1.40
N ILE A 102 -5.77 -7.09 -1.43
CA ILE A 102 -4.49 -7.63 -1.93
C ILE A 102 -3.52 -7.54 -0.77
N ILE A 103 -2.87 -8.64 -0.45
CA ILE A 103 -1.89 -8.75 0.62
C ILE A 103 -0.57 -9.10 -0.01
N THR A 104 0.44 -8.33 0.35
CA THR A 104 1.82 -8.61 0.00
C THR A 104 2.69 -8.44 1.23
N ASP A 105 3.84 -9.08 1.24
CA ASP A 105 4.87 -8.76 2.21
C ASP A 105 5.99 -7.93 1.57
N PHE A 106 6.78 -7.33 2.43
CA PHE A 106 7.87 -6.48 1.99
C PHE A 106 8.99 -7.22 1.26
N ARG A 107 9.16 -8.53 1.51
CA ARG A 107 10.17 -9.37 0.84
C ARG A 107 9.76 -9.62 -0.60
N ASN A 108 8.50 -9.97 -0.82
CA ASN A 108 7.89 -10.12 -2.13
C ASN A 108 8.02 -8.83 -2.96
N THR A 109 7.88 -7.66 -2.33
CA THR A 109 8.10 -6.38 -3.01
C THR A 109 9.56 -6.17 -3.42
N ALA A 110 10.52 -6.56 -2.56
CA ALA A 110 11.94 -6.51 -2.89
C ALA A 110 12.30 -7.44 -4.06
N ASP A 111 11.78 -8.67 -4.05
CA ASP A 111 12.01 -9.65 -5.12
C ASP A 111 11.50 -9.14 -6.48
N VAL A 112 10.35 -8.47 -6.48
CA VAL A 112 9.79 -7.83 -7.70
C VAL A 112 10.72 -6.73 -8.21
N ILE A 113 11.24 -5.89 -7.33
CA ILE A 113 12.19 -4.82 -7.70
C ILE A 113 13.46 -5.43 -8.31
N ASP A 114 13.98 -6.52 -7.74
CA ASP A 114 15.17 -7.19 -8.26
C ASP A 114 14.91 -7.87 -9.61
N LYS A 115 13.71 -8.44 -9.84
CA LYS A 115 13.29 -8.96 -11.16
C LYS A 115 13.22 -7.89 -12.24
N PHE A 116 12.90 -6.66 -11.84
CA PHE A 116 12.95 -5.46 -12.69
C PHE A 116 14.38 -4.91 -12.85
N GLY A 117 15.37 -5.50 -12.16
CA GLY A 117 16.75 -5.06 -12.18
C GLY A 117 17.00 -3.79 -11.37
N GLY A 118 16.11 -3.46 -10.42
CA GLY A 118 16.17 -2.32 -9.52
C GLY A 118 15.27 -1.14 -9.92
N VAL A 119 15.05 -0.22 -8.98
CA VAL A 119 14.22 0.99 -9.16
C VAL A 119 14.99 2.27 -8.83
N ASN A 120 14.66 3.38 -9.48
CA ASN A 120 15.29 4.67 -9.20
C ASN A 120 14.58 5.38 -8.05
N LEU A 121 15.31 5.71 -6.99
CA LEU A 121 14.82 6.45 -5.82
C LEU A 121 15.78 7.58 -5.46
N HIS A 122 15.24 8.65 -4.89
CA HIS A 122 16.02 9.79 -4.40
C HIS A 122 16.32 9.64 -2.90
N ILE A 123 17.58 9.84 -2.52
CA ILE A 123 18.04 9.78 -1.13
C ILE A 123 18.63 11.10 -0.68
N ASP A 124 17.98 11.71 0.30
CA ASP A 124 18.52 12.87 0.98
C ASP A 124 19.65 12.48 1.93
N LYS A 125 20.60 13.39 2.11
CA LYS A 125 21.72 13.23 3.04
C LYS A 125 21.28 12.87 4.46
N GLY A 126 20.16 13.43 4.92
CA GLY A 126 19.65 13.23 6.27
C GLY A 126 19.09 11.83 6.54
N ILE A 127 18.71 11.06 5.50
CA ILE A 127 18.19 9.70 5.68
C ILE A 127 19.19 8.59 5.35
N HIS A 128 20.26 8.90 4.60
CA HIS A 128 21.24 7.94 4.10
C HIS A 128 21.75 6.96 5.17
N GLN A 129 22.18 7.48 6.33
CA GLN A 129 22.68 6.64 7.43
C GLN A 129 21.61 5.71 8.01
N TYR A 130 20.35 6.15 8.06
CA TYR A 130 19.26 5.33 8.57
C TYR A 130 18.93 4.21 7.60
N VAL A 131 18.97 4.48 6.29
CA VAL A 131 18.79 3.45 5.26
C VAL A 131 19.87 2.38 5.40
N ASN A 132 21.15 2.75 5.49
CA ASN A 132 22.23 1.78 5.67
C ASN A 132 22.07 0.95 6.94
N ARG A 133 21.60 1.55 8.05
CA ARG A 133 21.29 0.79 9.28
C ARG A 133 20.22 -0.29 9.06
N TYR A 134 19.18 0.01 8.28
CA TYR A 134 18.17 -1.00 7.93
C TYR A 134 18.70 -2.03 6.93
N ILE A 135 19.66 -1.68 6.06
CA ILE A 135 20.36 -2.65 5.21
C ILE A 135 21.15 -3.62 6.10
N ASP A 136 21.90 -3.13 7.08
CA ASP A 136 22.70 -3.95 7.99
C ASP A 136 21.83 -4.88 8.86
N GLU A 137 20.68 -4.38 9.33
CA GLU A 137 19.68 -5.20 10.06
C GLU A 137 19.19 -6.36 9.17
N GLN A 138 18.85 -6.07 7.91
CA GLN A 138 18.38 -7.08 6.97
C GLN A 138 19.46 -8.09 6.61
N ALA A 139 20.69 -7.64 6.40
CA ALA A 139 21.85 -8.48 6.15
C ALA A 139 22.04 -9.47 7.31
N SER A 140 21.98 -8.96 8.55
CA SER A 140 22.09 -9.78 9.77
C SER A 140 20.96 -10.80 9.90
N LEU A 141 19.71 -10.41 9.62
CA LEU A 141 18.56 -11.30 9.69
C LEU A 141 18.59 -12.40 8.61
N LYS A 142 19.12 -12.10 7.42
CA LYS A 142 19.25 -13.06 6.32
C LYS A 142 20.51 -13.91 6.41
N GLY A 143 21.50 -13.52 7.20
CA GLY A 143 22.82 -14.16 7.24
C GLY A 143 23.63 -13.97 5.96
N ILE A 144 23.37 -12.91 5.20
CA ILE A 144 24.07 -12.58 3.94
C ILE A 144 24.55 -11.13 3.96
N SER A 145 25.63 -10.83 3.23
CA SER A 145 26.06 -9.44 3.04
C SER A 145 25.17 -8.74 2.03
N LEU A 146 24.71 -7.53 2.35
CA LEU A 146 23.97 -6.66 1.44
C LEU A 146 24.79 -5.42 1.08
N LEU A 147 24.60 -4.89 -0.12
CA LEU A 147 25.33 -3.71 -0.59
C LEU A 147 24.77 -2.43 0.07
N PRO A 148 25.59 -1.66 0.80
CA PRO A 148 25.15 -0.40 1.38
C PRO A 148 24.95 0.67 0.30
N LEU A 149 24.22 1.72 0.63
CA LEU A 149 24.26 2.96 -0.16
C LEU A 149 25.59 3.66 0.06
N THR A 150 26.26 4.01 -1.03
CA THR A 150 27.58 4.67 -1.04
C THR A 150 27.50 6.18 -1.30
N ARG A 151 26.33 6.67 -1.72
CA ARG A 151 26.10 8.08 -2.07
C ARG A 151 24.65 8.48 -1.80
N THR A 152 24.39 9.78 -1.88
CA THR A 152 23.04 10.39 -1.84
C THR A 152 22.60 10.79 -3.25
N GLY A 153 21.37 11.27 -3.41
CA GLY A 153 20.79 11.70 -4.68
C GLY A 153 20.00 10.58 -5.37
N ASN A 154 19.94 10.61 -6.70
CA ASN A 154 19.21 9.60 -7.49
C ASN A 154 20.05 8.32 -7.59
N ILE A 155 19.51 7.23 -7.05
CA ILE A 155 20.19 5.94 -6.97
C ILE A 155 19.27 4.88 -7.56
N LYS A 156 19.84 4.02 -8.40
CA LYS A 156 19.20 2.77 -8.81
C LYS A 156 19.39 1.75 -7.69
N MET A 157 18.31 1.45 -6.98
CA MET A 157 18.29 0.59 -5.80
C MET A 157 17.88 -0.83 -6.14
N THR A 158 18.52 -1.79 -5.48
CA THR A 158 18.03 -3.18 -5.40
C THR A 158 16.78 -3.27 -4.54
N GLY A 159 16.12 -4.42 -4.53
CA GLY A 159 14.96 -4.71 -3.70
C GLY A 159 15.23 -4.47 -2.22
N ASP A 160 16.34 -4.99 -1.71
CA ASP A 160 16.73 -4.82 -0.31
C ASP A 160 17.04 -3.36 0.07
N GLN A 161 17.64 -2.59 -0.85
CA GLN A 161 17.90 -1.17 -0.65
C GLN A 161 16.60 -0.36 -0.65
N ALA A 162 15.69 -0.64 -1.59
CA ALA A 162 14.38 0.01 -1.65
C ALA A 162 13.51 -0.35 -0.43
N LEU A 163 13.61 -1.58 0.05
CA LEU A 163 12.96 -2.01 1.29
C LEU A 163 13.53 -1.28 2.51
N ALA A 164 14.86 -1.21 2.63
CA ALA A 164 15.51 -0.44 3.70
C ALA A 164 15.04 1.02 3.72
N TYR A 165 14.95 1.63 2.54
CA TYR A 165 14.43 2.98 2.36
C TYR A 165 12.97 3.12 2.84
N ALA A 166 12.08 2.23 2.42
CA ALA A 166 10.69 2.23 2.83
C ALA A 166 10.48 1.98 4.33
N ARG A 167 11.45 1.36 5.02
CA ARG A 167 11.38 1.06 6.46
C ARG A 167 11.86 2.19 7.35
N VAL A 168 12.60 3.18 6.83
CA VAL A 168 13.13 4.27 7.65
C VAL A 168 12.02 4.94 8.44
N ARG A 169 12.18 4.98 9.77
CA ARG A 169 11.35 5.76 10.69
C ARG A 169 12.17 6.18 11.89
N VAL A 170 12.14 7.48 12.20
CA VAL A 170 12.78 8.06 13.39
C VAL A 170 11.75 8.94 14.10
N ALA A 171 11.18 8.39 15.18
CA ALA A 171 10.15 9.08 15.96
C ALA A 171 10.69 10.38 16.56
N GLY A 172 9.85 11.42 16.62
CA GLY A 172 10.25 12.74 17.14
C GLY A 172 11.07 13.60 16.17
N THR A 173 11.27 13.16 14.92
CA THR A 173 11.97 13.93 13.88
C THR A 173 11.09 14.16 12.66
N MET A 174 11.58 14.92 11.67
CA MET A 174 10.94 15.02 10.36
C MET A 174 10.86 13.69 9.59
N TYR A 175 11.56 12.63 10.02
CA TYR A 175 11.51 11.28 9.43
C TYR A 175 10.54 10.36 10.16
N ASN A 176 9.42 10.92 10.61
CA ASN A 176 8.35 10.22 11.34
C ASN A 176 7.55 9.24 10.45
N ASP A 177 6.42 8.76 10.96
CA ASP A 177 5.57 7.78 10.29
C ASP A 177 4.98 8.30 8.97
N GLN A 178 4.62 9.59 8.91
CA GLN A 178 4.13 10.21 7.66
C GLN A 178 5.22 10.18 6.59
N SER A 179 6.45 10.55 6.94
CA SER A 179 7.58 10.49 6.01
C SER A 179 7.90 9.05 5.60
N ARG A 180 7.63 8.05 6.45
CA ARG A 180 7.75 6.64 6.04
C ARG A 180 6.68 6.27 5.02
N VAL A 181 5.44 6.69 5.21
CA VAL A 181 4.35 6.47 4.24
C VAL A 181 4.66 7.14 2.90
N GLU A 182 5.24 8.35 2.91
CA GLU A 182 5.73 8.98 1.67
C GLU A 182 6.82 8.13 0.99
N ARG A 183 7.80 7.61 1.73
CA ARG A 183 8.81 6.71 1.14
C ARG A 183 8.22 5.41 0.59
N GLN A 184 7.25 4.80 1.29
CA GLN A 184 6.53 3.62 0.80
C GLN A 184 5.78 3.96 -0.50
N LYS A 185 5.15 5.13 -0.58
CA LYS A 185 4.53 5.64 -1.81
C LYS A 185 5.58 5.83 -2.91
N ASP A 186 6.76 6.36 -2.60
CA ASP A 186 7.84 6.56 -3.58
C ASP A 186 8.31 5.24 -4.17
N VAL A 187 8.46 4.18 -3.35
CA VAL A 187 8.77 2.83 -3.84
C VAL A 187 7.67 2.31 -4.77
N ILE A 188 6.41 2.40 -4.36
CA ILE A 188 5.27 1.95 -5.19
C ILE A 188 5.24 2.73 -6.51
N LYS A 189 5.42 4.05 -6.47
CA LYS A 189 5.47 4.90 -7.68
C LYS A 189 6.65 4.54 -8.58
N ALA A 190 7.82 4.22 -8.02
CA ALA A 190 8.99 3.82 -8.79
C ALA A 190 8.75 2.47 -9.50
N VAL A 191 8.14 1.50 -8.81
CA VAL A 191 7.74 0.21 -9.39
C VAL A 191 6.70 0.40 -10.50
N LEU A 192 5.68 1.23 -10.26
CA LEU A 192 4.66 1.54 -11.27
C LEU A 192 5.25 2.24 -12.49
N ASN A 193 6.12 3.24 -12.29
CA ASN A 193 6.82 3.93 -13.37
C ASN A 193 7.64 2.96 -14.22
N PHE A 194 8.40 2.09 -13.56
CA PHE A 194 9.18 1.07 -14.24
C PHE A 194 8.27 0.19 -15.10
N ALA A 195 7.19 -0.32 -14.51
CA ALA A 195 6.25 -1.19 -15.21
C ALA A 195 5.61 -0.48 -16.42
N MET A 196 5.24 0.80 -16.28
CA MET A 196 4.67 1.62 -17.35
C MET A 196 5.67 1.90 -18.49
N GLN A 197 6.95 2.08 -18.18
CA GLN A 197 8.03 2.29 -19.16
C GLN A 197 8.45 0.99 -19.84
N HIS A 198 8.34 -0.15 -19.15
CA HIS A 198 8.79 -1.47 -19.60
C HIS A 198 7.63 -2.46 -19.69
N LYS A 199 6.54 -2.09 -20.37
CA LYS A 199 5.28 -2.83 -20.39
C LYS A 199 5.43 -4.31 -20.75
N THR A 200 6.29 -4.64 -21.72
CA THR A 200 6.55 -6.03 -22.14
C THR A 200 7.20 -6.85 -21.04
N GLN A 201 8.18 -6.27 -20.35
CA GLN A 201 8.85 -6.90 -19.21
C GLN A 201 7.90 -7.04 -18.02
N ALA A 202 7.13 -6.00 -17.71
CA ALA A 202 6.11 -6.04 -16.66
C ALA A 202 5.06 -7.12 -16.92
N ALA A 203 4.58 -7.25 -18.17
CA ALA A 203 3.63 -8.28 -18.56
C ALA A 203 4.23 -9.69 -18.45
N ARG A 204 5.52 -9.87 -18.75
CA ARG A 204 6.23 -11.16 -18.60
C ARG A 204 6.24 -11.65 -17.14
N TYR A 205 6.35 -10.73 -16.18
CA TYR A 205 6.38 -11.06 -14.76
C TYR A 205 4.98 -11.09 -14.10
N PHE A 206 3.89 -11.04 -14.87
CA PHE A 206 2.53 -11.02 -14.31
C PHE A 206 2.23 -12.23 -13.41
N TYR A 207 2.53 -13.45 -13.86
CA TYR A 207 2.27 -14.66 -13.07
C TYR A 207 3.16 -14.75 -11.84
N ASP A 208 4.39 -14.26 -11.94
CA ASP A 208 5.29 -14.15 -10.79
C ASP A 208 4.70 -13.18 -9.76
N LEU A 209 4.25 -12.00 -10.18
CA LEU A 209 3.60 -11.02 -9.30
C LEU A 209 2.35 -11.59 -8.65
N TRP A 210 1.54 -12.31 -9.42
CA TRP A 210 0.34 -12.97 -8.93
C TRP A 210 0.66 -14.02 -7.86
N SER A 211 1.74 -14.79 -8.03
CA SER A 211 2.16 -15.81 -7.05
C SER A 211 2.70 -15.23 -5.74
N LEU A 212 3.06 -13.95 -5.74
CA LEU A 212 3.63 -13.23 -4.60
C LEU A 212 2.58 -12.47 -3.77
N ILE A 213 1.30 -12.56 -4.13
CA ILE A 213 0.21 -11.90 -3.41
C ILE A 213 -0.83 -12.90 -2.91
N ASP A 214 -1.40 -12.61 -1.75
CA ASP A 214 -2.62 -13.25 -1.24
C ASP A 214 -3.79 -12.30 -1.48
N THR A 215 -4.86 -12.77 -2.13
CA THR A 215 -5.94 -11.88 -2.58
C THR A 215 -7.29 -12.58 -2.72
N ASP A 216 -8.36 -11.81 -2.54
CA ASP A 216 -9.74 -12.23 -2.77
C ASP A 216 -10.26 -11.86 -4.17
N ILE A 217 -9.45 -11.19 -4.99
CA ILE A 217 -9.83 -10.84 -6.37
C ILE A 217 -9.51 -12.00 -7.31
N SER A 218 -10.21 -12.10 -8.44
CA SER A 218 -9.84 -13.05 -9.47
C SER A 218 -8.60 -12.60 -10.24
N ILE A 219 -7.87 -13.55 -10.82
CA ILE A 219 -6.72 -13.25 -11.70
C ILE A 219 -7.13 -12.36 -12.89
N SER A 220 -8.37 -12.48 -13.39
CA SER A 220 -8.91 -11.62 -14.45
C SER A 220 -9.05 -10.17 -13.99
N VAL A 221 -9.59 -9.93 -12.79
CA VAL A 221 -9.69 -8.58 -12.20
C VAL A 221 -8.29 -8.00 -11.98
N PHE A 222 -7.35 -8.79 -11.46
CA PHE A 222 -5.97 -8.35 -11.29
C PHE A 222 -5.31 -7.99 -12.63
N TRP A 223 -5.51 -8.79 -13.67
CA TRP A 223 -5.05 -8.51 -15.02
C TRP A 223 -5.64 -7.21 -15.58
N ASP A 224 -6.93 -6.96 -15.38
CA ASP A 224 -7.58 -5.73 -15.82
C ASP A 224 -7.04 -4.49 -15.10
N ILE A 225 -6.76 -4.60 -13.80
CA ILE A 225 -6.08 -3.55 -13.03
C ILE A 225 -4.69 -3.31 -13.62
N CYS A 226 -3.86 -4.35 -13.78
CA CYS A 226 -2.52 -4.23 -14.35
C CYS A 226 -2.53 -3.57 -15.73
N LYS A 227 -3.41 -4.01 -16.65
CA LYS A 227 -3.58 -3.37 -17.97
C LYS A 227 -3.98 -1.91 -17.85
N THR A 228 -4.92 -1.59 -16.96
CA THR A 228 -5.37 -0.21 -16.74
C THR A 228 -4.20 0.67 -16.30
N PHE A 229 -3.38 0.21 -15.34
CA PHE A 229 -2.17 0.90 -14.89
C PHE A 229 -1.15 1.08 -16.02
N LEU A 230 -0.80 0.00 -16.73
CA LEU A 230 0.21 0.02 -17.79
C LEU A 230 -0.16 0.93 -18.96
N ASN A 231 -1.45 1.20 -19.16
CA ASN A 231 -1.94 2.07 -20.24
C ASN A 231 -2.15 3.52 -19.82
N LYS A 232 -1.90 3.90 -18.56
CA LYS A 232 -1.97 5.31 -18.17
C LYS A 232 -0.76 6.10 -18.70
N PRO A 233 -0.95 7.39 -19.03
CA PRO A 233 0.15 8.27 -19.41
C PRO A 233 0.93 8.79 -18.20
N LYS A 234 0.34 8.74 -17.00
CA LYS A 234 0.92 9.29 -15.76
C LYS A 234 0.63 8.37 -14.58
N ILE A 235 1.51 8.45 -13.58
CA ILE A 235 1.35 7.80 -12.28
C ILE A 235 0.02 8.25 -11.65
N PRO A 236 -0.70 7.35 -10.97
CA PRO A 236 -1.90 7.69 -10.20
C PRO A 236 -1.67 8.79 -9.17
N LYS A 237 -2.72 9.57 -8.90
CA LYS A 237 -2.73 10.51 -7.77
C LYS A 237 -2.66 9.72 -6.46
N SER A 238 -1.88 10.23 -5.51
CA SER A 238 -1.69 9.61 -4.20
C SER A 238 -1.98 10.60 -3.08
N GLN A 239 -2.66 10.14 -2.02
CA GLN A 239 -3.08 10.96 -0.89
C GLN A 239 -2.94 10.17 0.43
N ILE A 240 -2.90 10.88 1.55
CA ILE A 240 -2.71 10.31 2.90
C ILE A 240 -3.88 10.70 3.79
N PHE A 241 -4.44 9.69 4.46
CA PHE A 241 -5.49 9.83 5.47
C PHE A 241 -4.99 9.29 6.82
N PRO A 242 -5.35 9.92 7.96
CA PRO A 242 -5.97 11.24 8.08
C PRO A 242 -4.99 12.37 7.71
N ASN A 243 -5.53 13.52 7.29
CA ASN A 243 -4.74 14.74 7.16
C ASN A 243 -4.08 15.11 8.52
N TYR A 244 -2.87 15.68 8.50
CA TYR A 244 -2.12 16.10 9.70
C TYR A 244 -2.90 17.04 10.64
N GLN A 245 -3.86 17.80 10.11
CA GLN A 245 -4.71 18.68 10.91
C GLN A 245 -5.85 17.93 11.62
N ALA A 246 -6.20 16.72 11.16
CA ALA A 246 -7.36 15.95 11.61
C ALA A 246 -7.06 15.06 12.84
N TYR A 247 -5.81 14.97 13.30
CA TYR A 247 -5.43 14.16 14.46
C TYR A 247 -4.48 14.86 15.44
N THR A 248 -4.34 14.28 16.63
CA THR A 248 -3.32 14.59 17.64
C THR A 248 -2.44 13.38 17.90
N ASN A 249 -1.18 13.61 18.26
CA ASN A 249 -0.29 12.57 18.74
C ASN A 249 -0.54 12.38 20.24
N GLU A 250 -1.07 11.24 20.64
CA GLU A 250 -1.37 10.92 22.05
C GLU A 250 -0.71 9.61 22.46
N ARG A 251 -0.20 9.53 23.69
CA ARG A 251 0.34 8.29 24.25
C ARG A 251 -0.73 7.63 25.12
N ILE A 252 -1.22 6.49 24.68
CA ILE A 252 -2.26 5.72 25.38
C ILE A 252 -1.60 4.58 26.17
N PRO A 253 -1.96 4.37 27.45
CA PRO A 253 -1.48 3.24 28.24
C PRO A 253 -1.69 1.90 27.51
N ASN A 254 -0.68 1.03 27.53
CA ASN A 254 -0.68 -0.30 26.89
C ASN A 254 -0.81 -0.33 25.34
N VAL A 255 -0.98 0.82 24.68
CA VAL A 255 -1.05 0.93 23.20
C VAL A 255 0.15 1.70 22.63
N GLY A 256 0.65 2.70 23.36
CA GLY A 256 1.77 3.55 22.96
C GLY A 256 1.32 4.83 22.24
N LEU A 257 2.20 5.40 21.41
CA LEU A 257 1.92 6.62 20.66
C LEU A 257 0.95 6.32 19.51
N VAL A 258 -0.18 7.03 19.45
CA VAL A 258 -1.23 6.83 18.43
C VAL A 258 -1.60 8.17 17.77
N LEU A 259 -2.25 8.08 16.60
CA LEU A 259 -2.87 9.21 15.93
C LEU A 259 -4.35 9.23 16.30
N LYS A 260 -4.73 10.05 17.27
CA LYS A 260 -6.12 10.16 17.72
C LYS A 260 -6.85 11.19 16.88
N LEU A 261 -7.90 10.76 16.19
CA LEU A 261 -8.72 11.64 15.37
C LEU A 261 -9.45 12.65 16.26
N LYS A 262 -9.41 13.93 15.87
CA LYS A 262 -10.09 15.02 16.59
C LYS A 262 -11.61 14.91 16.46
N ASP A 263 -12.09 14.46 15.31
CA ASP A 263 -13.50 14.28 14.99
C ASP A 263 -13.65 13.06 14.06
N PHE A 264 -14.16 11.96 14.61
CA PHE A 264 -14.37 10.72 13.86
C PHE A 264 -15.40 10.86 12.74
N ARG A 265 -16.42 11.71 12.89
CA ARG A 265 -17.45 11.90 11.87
C ARG A 265 -16.85 12.60 10.66
N LYS A 266 -16.08 13.68 10.89
CA LYS A 266 -15.37 14.38 9.81
C LYS A 266 -14.33 13.48 9.13
N ALA A 267 -13.56 12.72 9.90
CA ALA A 267 -12.57 11.79 9.35
C ALA A 267 -13.23 10.67 8.51
N SER A 268 -14.40 10.18 8.93
CA SER A 268 -15.18 9.21 8.15
C SER A 268 -15.65 9.81 6.81
N VAL A 269 -16.16 11.04 6.80
CA VAL A 269 -16.54 11.74 5.56
C VAL A 269 -15.32 11.98 4.66
N GLU A 270 -14.20 12.40 5.24
CA GLU A 270 -12.93 12.61 4.53
C GLU A 270 -12.46 11.33 3.83
N LEU A 271 -12.35 10.21 4.56
CA LEU A 271 -11.88 8.96 3.96
C LEU A 271 -12.81 8.50 2.82
N ASN A 272 -14.13 8.57 3.02
CA ASN A 272 -15.09 8.21 1.96
C ASN A 272 -14.93 9.11 0.72
N SER A 273 -14.76 10.42 0.90
CA SER A 273 -14.52 11.33 -0.23
C SER A 273 -13.23 10.99 -0.97
N MET A 274 -12.17 10.60 -0.24
CA MET A 274 -10.88 10.26 -0.83
C MET A 274 -10.92 8.97 -1.65
N ILE A 275 -11.67 7.96 -1.24
CA ILE A 275 -11.70 6.64 -1.91
C ILE A 275 -12.76 6.49 -3.00
N ASN A 276 -13.63 7.48 -3.21
CA ASN A 276 -14.68 7.50 -4.25
C ASN A 276 -14.36 8.43 -5.43
#